data_AF-A0A814X4Q7-F1
#
_entry.id   AF-A0A814X4Q7-F1
#
_cell.length_a   1.000
_cell.length_b   1.000
_cell.length_c   1.000
_cell.angle_alpha   90.00
_cell.angle_beta   90.00
_cell.angle_gamma   90.00
#
_symmetry.space_group_name_H-M   'P 1'
#
loop_
_entity.id
_entity.type
_entity.pdbx_description
1 polymer ?
#
loop_
_entity_poly.entity_id
_entity_poly.type
_entity_poly.pdbx_seq_one_letter_code
_entity_poly.pdbx_strand_id
1 'polypeptide(L)'
;MRGYIELQVRRENARLVIPDSQDSKTVGPVIGYAQEPLLPLADACRPLVPIIFNILVYVSNALEHTPDNPSDGLTSDESASIYLYTMEWSGGHRSLYSILNETLRTADRKQLKPWFKDFGFLQDSLLTL
;
A
#
# COMPACT_ATOMS: atom_id res chain seq x y z
N MET A 1 43.96 19.96 9.72
CA MET A 1 43.36 19.09 10.76
C MET A 1 41.89 19.44 10.89
N ARG A 2 40.99 18.64 10.30
CA ARG A 2 39.55 18.89 10.27
C ARG A 2 38.92 17.94 11.30
N GLY A 3 38.29 18.51 12.33
CA GLY A 3 37.69 17.76 13.43
C GLY A 3 36.47 16.96 12.98
N TYR A 4 36.40 15.71 13.44
CA TYR A 4 35.21 14.87 13.35
C TYR A 4 34.20 15.34 14.41
N ILE A 5 32.99 15.69 13.99
CA ILE A 5 31.85 15.86 14.89
C ILE A 5 31.09 14.55 14.86
N GLU A 6 31.19 13.80 15.95
CA GLU A 6 30.43 12.60 16.23
C GLU A 6 28.97 13.01 16.53
N LEU A 7 28.09 12.83 15.54
CA LEU A 7 26.65 13.05 15.73
C LEU A 7 26.09 11.88 16.54
N GLN A 8 25.99 12.07 17.86
CA GLN A 8 25.20 11.24 18.75
C GLN A 8 23.72 11.32 18.32
N VAL A 9 23.27 10.36 17.51
CA VAL A 9 21.87 10.20 17.11
C VAL A 9 21.09 9.67 18.31
N ARG A 10 20.62 10.58 19.17
CA ARG A 10 19.50 10.29 20.06
C ARG A 10 18.25 10.10 19.22
N ARG A 11 17.83 8.85 19.05
CA ARG A 11 16.51 8.48 18.53
C ARG A 11 15.46 8.81 19.59
N GLU A 12 14.97 10.04 19.59
CA GLU A 12 13.64 10.33 20.09
C GLU A 12 12.69 10.28 18.89
N ASN A 13 11.59 9.55 19.02
CA ASN A 13 10.58 9.31 17.99
C ASN A 13 9.85 10.61 17.60
N ALA A 14 10.56 11.56 16.99
CA ALA A 14 9.96 12.72 16.37
C ALA A 14 9.36 12.28 15.05
N ARG A 15 8.04 12.01 15.04
CA ARG A 15 7.28 12.10 13.79
C ARG A 15 7.63 13.45 13.16
N LEU A 16 8.20 13.43 11.97
CA LEU A 16 8.34 14.65 11.17
C LEU A 16 6.92 15.11 10.84
N VAL A 17 6.36 15.97 11.69
CA VAL A 17 5.17 16.75 11.37
C VAL A 17 5.64 17.73 10.32
N ILE A 18 5.41 17.39 9.04
CA ILE A 18 5.55 18.33 7.95
C ILE A 18 4.60 19.49 8.31
N PRO A 19 5.09 20.72 8.51
CA PRO A 19 4.25 21.83 8.93
C PRO A 19 3.17 22.03 7.86
N ASP A 20 1.91 22.11 8.32
CA ASP A 20 0.71 22.29 7.50
C ASP A 20 0.89 23.44 6.51
N SER A 21 1.25 23.10 5.27
CA SER A 21 1.02 23.96 4.13
C SER A 21 -0.48 23.91 3.85
N GLN A 22 -1.18 24.93 4.35
CA GLN A 22 -2.51 25.47 4.00
C GLN A 22 -3.33 24.63 2.99
N ASP A 23 -4.57 24.29 3.39
CA ASP A 23 -5.61 23.52 2.68
C ASP A 23 -5.56 21.98 2.76
N SER A 24 -5.25 21.39 3.92
CA SER A 24 -5.68 20.02 4.18
C SER A 24 -7.20 20.00 4.40
N LYS A 25 -8.00 19.91 3.32
CA LYS A 25 -9.39 19.45 3.46
C LYS A 25 -9.33 18.12 4.20
N THR A 26 -9.81 18.09 5.44
CA THR A 26 -9.84 16.87 6.24
C THR A 26 -10.76 15.88 5.54
N VAL A 27 -10.16 14.91 4.86
CA VAL A 27 -10.92 13.96 4.07
C VAL A 27 -11.41 12.86 5.00
N GLY A 28 -12.74 12.73 5.14
CA GLY A 28 -13.37 11.79 6.07
C GLY A 28 -12.95 10.32 5.87
N PRO A 29 -13.17 9.45 6.87
CA PRO A 29 -12.74 8.05 6.82
C PRO A 29 -13.31 7.30 5.60
N VAL A 30 -12.59 6.29 5.13
CA VAL A 30 -13.09 5.35 4.11
C VAL A 30 -14.02 4.37 4.80
N ILE A 31 -15.29 4.34 4.40
CA ILE A 31 -16.32 3.48 5.00
C ILE A 31 -16.79 2.45 3.96
N GLY A 32 -17.10 1.24 4.41
CA GLY A 32 -17.73 0.19 3.61
C GLY A 32 -16.76 -0.81 2.97
N TYR A 33 -15.45 -0.53 2.95
CA TYR A 33 -14.46 -1.44 2.39
C TYR A 33 -14.37 -2.79 3.15
N ALA A 34 -14.52 -2.76 4.48
CA ALA A 34 -14.52 -3.95 5.33
C ALA A 34 -15.73 -4.88 5.15
N GLN A 35 -16.73 -4.49 4.35
CA GLN A 35 -17.89 -5.33 4.04
C GLN A 35 -17.73 -6.11 2.72
N GLU A 36 -16.68 -5.82 1.95
CA GLU A 36 -16.38 -6.56 0.73
C GLU A 36 -15.83 -7.95 1.08
N PRO A 37 -16.20 -8.99 0.32
CA PRO A 37 -15.65 -10.33 0.53
C PRO A 37 -14.17 -10.34 0.16
N LEU A 38 -13.37 -11.08 0.95
CA LEU A 38 -12.00 -11.41 0.58
C LEU A 38 -12.03 -12.33 -0.66
N LEU A 39 -11.29 -11.95 -1.69
CA LEU A 39 -11.16 -12.65 -2.96
C LEU A 39 -9.67 -12.86 -3.25
N PRO A 40 -9.23 -13.92 -3.93
CA PRO A 40 -7.81 -14.10 -4.25
C PRO A 40 -7.18 -12.82 -4.82
N LEU A 41 -5.91 -12.53 -4.49
CA LEU A 41 -5.25 -11.26 -4.82
C LEU A 41 -5.42 -10.85 -6.31
N ALA A 42 -5.29 -11.82 -7.22
CA ALA A 42 -5.50 -11.60 -8.65
C ALA A 42 -6.93 -11.14 -9.00
N ASP A 43 -7.94 -11.67 -8.33
CA ASP A 43 -9.34 -11.28 -8.51
C ASP A 43 -9.65 -9.93 -7.86
N ALA A 44 -9.00 -9.62 -6.72
CA ALA A 44 -9.10 -8.33 -6.05
C ALA A 44 -8.56 -7.18 -6.92
N CYS A 45 -7.44 -7.41 -7.62
CA CYS A 45 -6.81 -6.44 -8.51
C CYS A 45 -7.46 -6.31 -9.91
N ARG A 46 -8.39 -7.19 -10.30
CA ARG A 46 -9.07 -7.10 -11.62
C ARG A 46 -9.70 -5.73 -11.92
N PRO A 47 -10.41 -5.07 -10.98
CA PRO A 47 -10.96 -3.73 -11.21
C PRO A 47 -9.92 -2.64 -11.42
N LEU A 48 -8.65 -2.89 -11.07
CA LEU A 48 -7.54 -1.94 -11.24
C LEU A 48 -6.88 -2.00 -12.62
N VAL A 49 -7.16 -3.03 -13.43
CA VAL A 49 -6.63 -3.19 -14.79
C VAL A 49 -6.75 -1.93 -15.66
N PRO A 50 -7.90 -1.21 -15.71
CA PRO A 50 -8.00 0.02 -16.50
C PRO A 50 -7.31 1.23 -15.87
N ILE A 51 -6.88 1.16 -14.61
CA ILE A 51 -6.32 2.29 -13.83
C ILE A 51 -4.79 2.18 -13.77
N ILE A 52 -4.29 0.96 -13.62
CA ILE A 52 -2.90 0.67 -13.32
C ILE A 52 -2.29 -0.17 -14.44
N PHE A 53 -1.22 0.36 -15.01
CA PHE A 53 -0.50 -0.29 -16.08
C PHE A 53 0.05 -1.67 -15.66
N ASN A 54 -0.31 -2.71 -16.40
CA ASN A 54 0.19 -4.08 -16.22
C ASN A 54 0.02 -4.66 -14.80
N ILE A 55 -1.00 -4.22 -14.03
CA ILE A 55 -1.19 -4.66 -12.64
C ILE A 55 -1.20 -6.18 -12.47
N LEU A 56 -1.83 -6.94 -13.37
CA LEU A 56 -1.87 -8.40 -13.25
C LEU A 56 -0.50 -9.06 -13.42
N VAL A 57 0.39 -8.48 -14.22
CA VAL A 57 1.78 -8.96 -14.35
C VAL A 57 2.53 -8.75 -13.04
N TYR A 58 2.34 -7.60 -12.40
CA TYR A 58 2.94 -7.32 -11.10
C TYR A 58 2.36 -8.20 -9.99
N VAL A 59 1.05 -8.50 -10.02
CA VAL A 59 0.43 -9.46 -9.11
C VAL A 59 1.04 -10.85 -9.28
N SER A 60 1.21 -11.33 -10.51
CA SER A 60 1.87 -12.62 -10.76
C SER A 60 3.31 -12.64 -10.23
N ASN A 61 4.08 -11.58 -10.48
CA ASN A 61 5.42 -11.47 -9.93
C ASN A 61 5.41 -11.49 -8.39
N ALA A 62 4.47 -10.78 -7.75
CA ALA A 62 4.37 -10.75 -6.29
C ALA A 62 4.04 -12.12 -5.70
N LEU A 63 3.12 -12.86 -6.32
CA LEU A 63 2.78 -14.23 -5.93
C LEU A 63 3.98 -15.17 -6.11
N GLU A 64 4.71 -15.08 -7.22
CA GLU A 64 5.89 -15.92 -7.47
C GLU A 64 7.04 -15.65 -6.49
N HIS A 65 7.16 -14.42 -5.97
CA HIS A 65 8.16 -14.05 -4.96
C HIS A 65 7.70 -14.34 -3.53
N THR A 66 6.46 -14.81 -3.35
CA THR A 66 5.89 -15.11 -2.04
C THR A 66 5.85 -16.62 -1.82
N PRO A 67 6.40 -17.13 -0.70
CA PRO A 67 6.29 -18.54 -0.35
C PRO A 67 4.82 -18.96 -0.17
N ASP A 68 4.48 -20.18 -0.59
CA ASP A 68 3.13 -20.74 -0.41
C ASP A 68 2.70 -20.80 1.07
N ASN A 69 3.67 -20.90 1.99
CA ASN A 69 3.42 -20.96 3.43
C ASN A 69 4.34 -20.00 4.19
N PRO A 70 3.99 -18.70 4.26
CA PRO A 70 4.72 -17.69 5.02
C PRO A 70 4.87 -18.08 6.50
N SER A 71 6.02 -17.76 7.11
CA SER A 71 6.32 -18.14 8.50
C SER A 71 5.76 -17.20 9.55
N ASP A 72 5.15 -16.09 9.12
CA ASP A 72 4.64 -14.99 9.94
C ASP A 72 3.13 -15.12 10.23
N GLY A 73 2.50 -16.22 9.81
CA GLY A 73 1.07 -16.46 10.01
C GLY A 73 0.17 -15.78 8.98
N LEU A 74 0.76 -15.08 8.00
CA LEU A 74 0.03 -14.54 6.85
C LEU A 74 -0.27 -15.63 5.83
N THR A 75 -1.36 -15.46 5.09
CA THR A 75 -1.61 -16.21 3.86
C THR A 75 -0.64 -15.76 2.74
N SER A 76 -0.46 -16.60 1.73
CA SER A 76 0.36 -16.25 0.56
C SER A 76 -0.18 -15.00 -0.15
N ASP A 77 -1.51 -14.88 -0.30
CA ASP A 77 -2.13 -13.69 -0.93
C ASP A 77 -1.87 -12.40 -0.11
N GLU A 78 -1.93 -12.48 1.22
CA GLU A 78 -1.63 -11.35 2.10
C GLU A 78 -0.17 -10.91 1.99
N SER A 79 0.77 -11.85 2.06
CA SER A 79 2.19 -11.58 1.89
C SER A 79 2.49 -11.02 0.51
N ALA A 80 1.88 -11.57 -0.54
CA ALA A 80 2.01 -11.08 -1.91
C ALA A 80 1.42 -9.67 -2.07
N SER A 81 0.35 -9.33 -1.35
CA SER A 81 -0.22 -7.97 -1.37
C SER A 81 0.75 -6.93 -0.79
N ILE A 82 1.45 -7.28 0.29
CA ILE A 82 2.49 -6.42 0.89
C ILE A 82 3.67 -6.27 -0.07
N TYR A 83 4.11 -7.37 -0.69
CA TYR A 83 5.18 -7.34 -1.68
C TYR A 83 4.80 -6.46 -2.88
N LEU A 84 3.60 -6.65 -3.43
CA LEU A 84 3.08 -5.84 -4.54
C LEU A 84 3.02 -4.35 -4.22
N TYR A 85 2.66 -4.01 -2.98
CA TYR A 85 2.62 -2.63 -2.49
C TYR A 85 4.02 -2.01 -2.33
N THR A 86 5.02 -2.80 -1.96
CA THR A 86 6.37 -2.31 -1.62
C THR A 86 7.40 -2.46 -2.73
N MET A 87 7.15 -3.32 -3.73
CA MET A 87 8.08 -3.57 -4.82
C MET A 87 8.27 -2.35 -5.73
N GLU A 88 9.46 -2.22 -6.30
CA GLU A 88 9.75 -1.20 -7.31
C GLU A 88 9.15 -1.60 -8.67
N TRP A 89 8.63 -0.60 -9.39
CA TRP A 89 8.04 -0.81 -10.71
C TRP A 89 9.00 -0.31 -11.78
N SER A 90 9.20 -1.11 -12.82
CA SER A 90 10.13 -0.78 -13.90
C SER A 90 9.50 0.17 -14.92
N GLY A 91 10.35 0.86 -15.71
CA GLY A 91 9.89 1.66 -16.85
C GLY A 91 9.28 3.03 -16.50
N GLY A 92 9.45 3.52 -15.27
CA GLY A 92 8.97 4.85 -14.86
C GLY A 92 7.44 4.94 -14.70
N HIS A 93 6.75 3.80 -14.68
CA HIS A 93 5.32 3.75 -14.39
C HIS A 93 5.06 3.98 -12.89
N ARG A 94 3.93 4.63 -12.57
CA ARG A 94 3.51 4.79 -11.17
C ARG A 94 3.17 3.42 -10.58
N SER A 95 3.71 3.11 -9.40
CA SER A 95 3.46 1.87 -8.70
C SER A 95 2.07 1.85 -8.05
N LEU A 96 1.65 0.66 -7.60
CA LEU A 96 0.44 0.49 -6.79
C LEU A 96 0.43 1.46 -5.60
N TYR A 97 1.54 1.52 -4.85
CA TYR A 97 1.73 2.47 -3.74
C TYR A 97 1.47 3.91 -4.16
N SER A 98 2.05 4.36 -5.27
CA SER A 98 1.95 5.76 -5.69
C SER A 98 0.51 6.13 -6.04
N ILE A 99 -0.15 5.30 -6.85
CA ILE A 99 -1.52 5.56 -7.32
C ILE A 99 -2.51 5.45 -6.15
N LEU A 100 -2.34 4.46 -5.28
CA LEU A 100 -3.22 4.25 -4.13
C LEU A 100 -3.13 5.43 -3.15
N ASN A 101 -1.92 5.86 -2.78
CA ASN A 101 -1.74 6.96 -1.84
C ASN A 101 -2.19 8.31 -2.40
N GLU A 102 -2.11 8.50 -3.72
CA GLU A 102 -2.71 9.65 -4.39
C GLU A 102 -4.25 9.58 -4.30
N THR A 103 -4.84 8.42 -4.62
CA THR A 103 -6.29 8.20 -4.58
C THR A 103 -6.87 8.41 -3.17
N LEU A 104 -6.16 7.95 -2.13
CA LEU A 104 -6.56 8.14 -0.72
C LEU A 104 -6.65 9.61 -0.31
N ARG A 105 -5.80 10.46 -0.89
CA ARG A 105 -5.79 11.90 -0.63
C ARG A 105 -6.88 12.65 -1.40
N THR A 106 -7.58 12.02 -2.35
CA THR A 106 -8.67 12.66 -3.11
C THR A 106 -9.91 12.87 -2.24
N ALA A 107 -10.57 14.02 -2.40
CA ALA A 107 -11.83 14.30 -1.71
C ALA A 107 -13.00 13.40 -2.20
N ASP A 108 -12.91 12.88 -3.43
CA ASP A 108 -13.95 12.03 -4.00
C ASP A 108 -13.76 10.57 -3.60
N ARG A 109 -14.42 10.18 -2.51
CA ARG A 109 -14.42 8.80 -2.00
C ARG A 109 -14.99 7.77 -2.97
N LYS A 110 -15.72 8.17 -4.02
CA LYS A 110 -16.20 7.22 -5.04
C LYS A 110 -15.05 6.64 -5.85
N GLN A 111 -13.94 7.36 -5.98
CA GLN A 111 -12.73 6.89 -6.68
C GLN A 111 -12.02 5.75 -5.93
N LEU A 112 -12.33 5.55 -4.64
CA LEU A 112 -11.80 4.45 -3.85
C LEU A 112 -12.58 3.15 -4.03
N LYS A 113 -13.78 3.16 -4.62
CA LYS A 113 -14.60 1.95 -4.79
C LYS A 113 -13.88 0.80 -5.52
N PRO A 114 -13.10 1.04 -6.61
CA PRO A 114 -12.35 -0.03 -7.26
C PRO A 114 -11.30 -0.72 -6.36
N TRP A 115 -10.86 -0.03 -5.31
CA TRP A 115 -9.80 -0.46 -4.39
C TRP A 115 -10.32 -1.18 -3.15
N PHE A 116 -11.65 -1.19 -2.92
CA PHE A 116 -12.21 -1.75 -1.69
C PHE A 116 -11.88 -3.23 -1.49
N LYS A 117 -11.69 -3.97 -2.58
CA LYS A 117 -11.28 -5.38 -2.55
C LYS A 117 -9.83 -5.57 -2.11
N ASP A 118 -8.92 -4.69 -2.55
CA ASP A 118 -7.51 -4.73 -2.14
C ASP A 118 -7.30 -4.18 -0.71
N PHE A 119 -8.13 -3.23 -0.26
CA PHE A 119 -8.08 -2.73 1.12
C PHE A 119 -8.42 -3.79 2.17
N GLY A 120 -9.25 -4.78 1.81
CA GLY A 120 -9.55 -5.92 2.69
C GLY A 120 -8.29 -6.69 3.09
N PHE A 121 -7.41 -6.99 2.13
CA PHE A 121 -6.13 -7.67 2.39
C PHE A 121 -5.20 -6.85 3.26
N LEU A 122 -4.97 -5.58 2.90
CA LEU A 122 -4.08 -4.72 3.68
C LEU A 122 -4.55 -4.55 5.13
N GLN A 123 -5.86 -4.51 5.39
CA GLN A 123 -6.37 -4.44 6.75
C GLN A 123 -6.17 -5.75 7.52
N ASP A 124 -6.48 -6.90 6.91
CA ASP A 124 -6.37 -8.21 7.56
C ASP A 124 -4.90 -8.55 7.87
N SER A 125 -3.99 -8.25 6.93
CA SER A 125 -2.55 -8.46 7.12
C SER A 125 -1.95 -7.56 8.20
N LEU A 126 -2.44 -6.32 8.36
CA LEU A 126 -1.95 -5.38 9.39
C LEU A 126 -2.54 -5.64 10.78
N LEU A 127 -3.64 -6.40 10.89
CA LEU A 127 -4.23 -6.82 12.17
C LEU A 127 -3.61 -8.11 12.72
N THR A 128 -2.87 -8.84 11.87
CA THR A 128 -2.26 -10.14 12.19
C THR A 128 -0.80 -10.00 12.70
N LEU A 129 -0.19 -8.81 12.55
CA LEU A 129 1.13 -8.42 13.08
C LEU A 129 1.04 -7.72 14.44
#